data_AF-A0A0L0W6Q2-F1
#
_entry.id   AF-A0A0L0W6Q2-F1
#
_cell.length_a   1.000
_cell.length_b   1.000
_cell.length_c   1.000
_cell.angle_alpha   90.00
_cell.angle_beta   90.00
_cell.angle_gamma   90.00
#
_symmetry.space_group_name_H-M   'P 1'
#
loop_
_entity.id
_entity.type
_entity.pdbx_description
1 polymer ?
#
loop_
_entity_poly.entity_id
_entity_poly.type
_entity_poly.pdbx_seq_one_letter_code
_entity_poly.pdbx_strand_id
1 'polypeptide(L)' 'TIVLFYLFKKGKDRLAKKIVLDLVVEAEKYFGSDKGKRKKQYVIREVYRRFPILNVLLPRKKLDDLIEKCVIELKKVLD' A
#
# COMPACT_ATOMS: atom_id res chain seq x y z
N THR A 1 14.45 3.47 25.39
CA THR A 1 13.12 2.83 25.13
C THR A 1 12.34 3.50 24.00
N ILE A 2 12.19 4.84 23.99
CA ILE A 2 11.45 5.58 22.95
C ILE A 2 12.03 5.37 21.53
N VAL A 3 13.35 5.37 21.39
CA VAL A 3 14.04 5.16 20.11
C VAL A 3 13.74 3.79 19.50
N LEU A 4 13.72 2.73 20.32
CA LEU A 4 13.45 1.36 19.87
C LEU A 4 12.00 1.21 19.38
N PHE A 5 11.05 1.82 20.08
CA PHE A 5 9.65 1.86 19.67
C PHE A 5 9.46 2.61 18.34
N TYR A 6 10.13 3.74 18.17
CA TYR A 6 10.10 4.50 16.93
C TYR A 6 10.67 3.71 15.74
N LEU A 7 11.83 3.05 15.94
CA LEU A 7 12.44 2.19 14.92
C LEU A 7 11.55 1.02 14.53
N PHE A 8 10.90 0.39 15.51
CA PHE A 8 9.96 -0.70 15.29
C PHE A 8 8.73 -0.25 14.47
N LYS A 9 8.14 0.90 14.82
CA LYS A 9 7.03 1.49 14.06
C LYS A 9 7.44 1.84 12.62
N LYS A 10 8.63 2.42 12.46
CA LYS A 10 9.18 2.78 11.14
C LYS A 10 9.47 1.54 10.27
N GLY A 11 9.94 0.45 10.87
CA GLY A 11 10.14 -0.82 10.17
C GLY A 11 8.83 -1.42 9.65
N LYS A 12 7.80 -1.43 10.49
CA LYS A 12 6.44 -1.88 10.11
C LYS A 12 5.85 -1.03 8.99
N ASP A 13 5.98 0.29 9.08
CA ASP A 13 5.48 1.22 8.07
C ASP A 13 6.21 1.05 6.72
N ARG A 14 7.52 0.78 6.74
CA ARG A 14 8.29 0.46 5.51
C ARG A 14 7.85 -0.84 4.85
N LEU A 15 7.66 -1.89 5.65
CA LEU A 15 7.19 -3.19 5.15
C LEU A 15 5.81 -3.05 4.50
N ALA A 16 4.88 -2.41 5.21
CA ALA A 16 3.54 -2.11 4.71
C ALA A 16 3.57 -1.34 3.38
N LYS A 17 4.40 -0.29 3.31
CA LYS A 17 4.55 0.51 2.09
C LYS A 17 5.03 -0.34 0.92
N LYS A 18 6.05 -1.18 1.13
CA LYS A 18 6.60 -2.05 0.07
C LYS A 18 5.53 -3.01 -0.46
N ILE A 19 4.81 -3.68 0.43
CA ILE A 19 3.72 -4.60 0.06
C ILE A 19 2.63 -3.89 -0.73
N VAL A 20 2.19 -2.71 -0.26
CA VAL A 20 1.14 -1.94 -0.95
C VAL A 20 1.62 -1.44 -2.31
N LEU A 21 2.87 -1.02 -2.42
CA LEU A 21 3.46 -0.59 -3.70
C LEU A 21 3.49 -1.75 -4.71
N ASP A 22 3.93 -2.94 -4.30
CA ASP A 22 3.96 -4.13 -5.16
C ASP A 22 2.56 -4.47 -5.69
N LEU A 23 1.54 -4.40 -4.82
CA LEU A 23 0.13 -4.61 -5.21
C LEU A 23 -0.41 -3.52 -6.13
N VAL A 24 0.01 -2.26 -5.95
CA VAL A 24 -0.35 -1.16 -6.86
C VAL A 24 0.26 -1.41 -8.25
N VAL A 25 1.51 -1.85 -8.33
CA VAL A 25 2.15 -2.21 -9.60
C VAL A 25 1.45 -3.41 -10.26
N GLU A 26 1.07 -4.43 -9.49
CA GLU A 26 0.27 -5.57 -9.98
C GLU A 26 -1.08 -5.10 -10.54
N ALA A 27 -1.75 -4.18 -9.84
CA ALA A 27 -3.00 -3.58 -10.29
C ALA A 27 -2.83 -2.78 -11.60
N GLU A 28 -1.75 -2.02 -11.76
CA GLU A 28 -1.54 -1.24 -12.98
C GLU A 28 -1.30 -2.14 -14.19
N LYS A 29 -0.52 -3.20 -14.00
CA LYS A 29 -0.28 -4.21 -15.04
C LYS A 29 -1.57 -4.93 -15.43
N TYR A 30 -2.42 -5.27 -14.46
CA TYR A 30 -3.65 -6.04 -14.71
C TYR A 30 -4.76 -5.20 -15.35
N PHE A 31 -4.95 -3.96 -14.88
CA PHE A 31 -6.10 -3.15 -15.29
C PHE A 31 -5.79 -2.18 -16.44
N GLY A 32 -4.52 -1.82 -16.67
CA GLY A 32 -4.10 -0.77 -17.61
C GLY A 32 -4.51 0.63 -17.15
N SER A 33 -4.21 1.68 -17.91
CA SER A 33 -4.57 3.07 -17.56
C SER A 33 -6.09 3.28 -17.41
N ASP A 34 -6.50 4.34 -16.69
CA ASP A 34 -7.90 4.80 -16.56
C ASP A 34 -8.89 3.99 -15.71
N LYS A 35 -8.44 2.97 -14.97
CA LYS A 35 -9.30 2.19 -14.05
C LYS A 35 -9.02 2.44 -12.56
N GLY A 36 -8.70 3.68 -12.17
CA GLY A 36 -8.21 4.04 -10.83
C GLY A 36 -9.03 3.49 -9.65
N LYS A 37 -10.37 3.59 -9.69
CA LYS A 37 -11.24 3.07 -8.63
C LYS A 37 -11.17 1.53 -8.51
N ARG A 38 -11.12 0.83 -9.64
CA ARG A 38 -11.02 -0.64 -9.69
C ARG A 38 -9.66 -1.13 -9.19
N LYS A 39 -8.59 -0.44 -9.58
CA LYS A 39 -7.22 -0.68 -9.09
C LYS A 39 -7.14 -0.55 -7.57
N LYS A 40 -7.66 0.55 -7.01
CA LYS A 40 -7.71 0.75 -5.55
C LYS A 40 -8.47 -0.36 -4.84
N GLN A 41 -9.65 -0.74 -5.35
CA GLN A 41 -10.44 -1.83 -4.77
C GLN A 41 -9.73 -3.19 -4.84
N TYR A 42 -9.02 -3.46 -5.93
CA TYR A 42 -8.19 -4.65 -6.07
C TYR A 42 -7.08 -4.67 -5.02
N VAL A 43 -6.32 -3.57 -4.86
CA VAL A 43 -5.25 -3.49 -3.86
C VAL A 43 -5.79 -3.70 -2.45
N ILE A 44 -6.90 -3.06 -2.08
CA ILE A 44 -7.53 -3.25 -0.77
C ILE A 44 -7.91 -4.73 -0.56
N ARG A 45 -8.55 -5.34 -1.56
CA ARG A 45 -8.93 -6.76 -1.51
C ARG A 45 -7.72 -7.66 -1.31
N GLU A 46 -6.66 -7.45 -2.08
CA GLU A 46 -5.47 -8.29 -2.03
C GLU A 46 -4.66 -8.08 -0.74
N VAL A 47 -4.63 -6.86 -0.18
CA VAL A 47 -4.09 -6.63 1.16
C VAL A 47 -4.87 -7.46 2.18
N TYR A 48 -6.20 -7.43 2.14
CA TYR A 48 -7.04 -8.17 3.10
C TYR A 48 -6.93 -9.68 2.94
N ARG A 49 -6.78 -10.15 1.70
CA ARG A 49 -6.69 -11.57 1.36
C ARG A 49 -5.32 -12.17 1.66
N ARG A 50 -4.24 -11.50 1.23
CA ARG A 50 -2.86 -12.01 1.32
C ARG A 50 -2.14 -11.61 2.60
N PHE A 51 -2.53 -10.47 3.20
CA PHE A 51 -1.83 -9.87 4.33
C PHE A 51 -2.79 -9.45 5.45
N PRO A 52 -3.54 -10.40 6.06
CA PRO A 52 -4.51 -10.07 7.12
C PRO A 52 -3.88 -9.33 8.30
N ILE A 53 -2.59 -9.54 8.57
CA ILE A 53 -1.86 -8.83 9.62
C ILE A 53 -1.76 -7.32 9.38
N LEU A 54 -1.80 -6.87 8.11
CA LEU A 54 -1.81 -5.44 7.78
C LEU A 54 -3.12 -4.76 8.21
N ASN A 55 -4.21 -5.51 8.38
CA ASN A 55 -5.48 -4.96 8.86
C ASN A 55 -5.42 -4.55 10.33
N VAL A 56 -4.62 -5.27 11.11
CA VAL A 56 -4.35 -4.95 12.51
C VAL A 56 -3.33 -3.82 12.62
N LEU A 57 -2.35 -3.79 11.72
CA LEU A 57 -1.27 -2.81 11.73
C LEU A 57 -1.66 -1.45 11.12
N LEU A 58 -2.64 -1.43 10.21
CA LEU A 58 -3.06 -0.25 9.47
C LEU A 58 -4.58 -0.06 9.57
N PRO A 59 -5.05 1.05 10.17
CA PRO A 59 -6.42 1.48 10.03
C PRO A 59 -6.79 1.66 8.55
N ARG A 60 -8.07 1.45 8.20
CA ARG A 60 -8.56 1.59 6.80
C ARG A 60 -8.12 2.89 6.14
N LYS A 61 -8.26 4.01 6.84
CA LYS A 61 -7.84 5.33 6.35
C LYS A 61 -6.34 5.38 6.03
N LYS A 62 -5.51 4.80 6.90
CA LYS A 62 -4.05 4.75 6.70
C LYS A 62 -3.68 3.87 5.51
N LEU A 63 -4.40 2.78 5.28
CA LEU A 63 -4.23 1.95 4.09
C LEU A 63 -4.62 2.72 2.81
N ASP A 64 -5.76 3.41 2.83
CA ASP A 64 -6.20 4.22 1.69
C ASP A 64 -5.19 5.34 1.35
N ASP A 65 -4.69 6.05 2.36
CA ASP A 65 -3.65 7.08 2.19
C ASP A 65 -2.34 6.48 1.66
N LEU A 66 -1.99 5.26 2.11
CA LEU A 66 -0.77 4.57 1.67
C LEU A 66 -0.88 4.12 0.21
N ILE A 67 -2.03 3.62 -0.21
CA ILE A 67 -2.30 3.28 -1.62
C ILE A 67 -2.15 4.51 -2.49
N GLU A 68 -2.75 5.63 -2.09
CA GLU A 68 -2.69 6.88 -2.87
C GLU A 68 -1.27 7.41 -3.00
N LYS A 69 -0.48 7.38 -1.92
CA LYS A 69 0.96 7.68 -1.97
C LYS A 69 1.72 6.78 -2.92
N CYS A 70 1.46 5.46 -2.89
CA CYS A 70 2.12 4.51 -3.79
C CYS A 70 1.75 4.76 -5.26
N VAL A 71 0.49 5.12 -5.55
CA VAL A 71 0.06 5.50 -6.91
C VAL A 71 0.78 6.78 -7.37
N ILE A 72 0.89 7.79 -6.52
CA ILE A 72 1.63 9.03 -6.83
C ILE A 72 3.11 8.73 -7.08
N GLU A 73 3.72 7.90 -6.24
CA GLU A 73 5.12 7.49 -6.41
C GLU A 73 5.34 6.72 -7.71
N LEU A 74 4.43 5.81 -8.06
CA LEU A 74 4.50 5.07 -9.31
C LEU A 74 4.40 5.99 -10.52
N LYS A 75 3.49 6.98 -10.49
CA LYS A 75 3.37 7.98 -11.57
C LYS A 75 4.66 8.77 -11.78
N LYS A 76 5.31 9.21 -10.70
CA LYS A 76 6.60 9.92 -10.76
C LYS A 76 7.75 9.12 -11.39
N VAL A 77 7.64 7.79 -11.46
CA VAL A 77 8.63 6.90 -12.07
C VAL A 77 8.27 6.58 -13.52
N LEU A 78 7.00 6.72 -13.90
CA LEU A 78 6.48 6.45 -15.23
C LEU A 78 6.45 7.70 -16.13
N ASP A 79 6.38 8.89 -15.55
CA ASP A 79 6.61 10.20 -16.21
C ASP A 79 8.12 10.48 -16.36
#